data_AF-A0A1N6HX96-F1
#
_entry.id   AF-A0A1N6HX96-F1
#
_cell.length_a   1.000
_cell.length_b   1.000
_cell.length_c   1.000
_cell.angle_alpha   90.00
_cell.angle_beta   90.00
_cell.angle_gamma   90.00
#
_symmetry.space_group_name_H-M   'P 1'
#
loop_
_entity.id
_entity.type
_entity.pdbx_description
1 polymer ?
#
loop_
_entity_poly.entity_id
_entity_poly.type
_entity_poly.pdbx_seq_one_letter_code
_entity_poly.pdbx_strand_id
1 'polypeptide(L)'
;MTKFIKKLGQRAEGQAGGCTIQLESSLIELPASVVARRLAEEDAKILNLKPASALDVYSQGIVKAGDCIIREQPLMKLPLSLACFLTMNLRDEGNGLIEATRALNNRYAGCWTQAVKVQLFADVELMDLKARVLNWCERAMQEVLYKRRRGVENEPFVTYGKLFETFIREIDTRIAHGDDRMYQEIWSRAMDCMCYQLIEGCFLKPGHIVCRHGIDAFHLLKWEGACLRNKHVANCVSHHMNLYGVDAALYTRDVVLRPLSAALVDVEAMDPDVVLRADFHSCVGDLLEAFPYLCSSKRTSRYTFPIRGSTCVAVFRFLGPHGFGMFAFFDSEEELHAGLETGACRAGLTLDFDGALGCLMHPWLTVERFLGATDALRVSHWLISQVHDRIVEDYLKINRYFLQRKQHDGVPDSGSGVANGANDLLVHAEYAEALREPIDADPHFEAGASIPAVAVNAGRGPFLPQIRRSRFFKILRMCGVEIVQGKGSEIKLLRGGAHPFRLGSHYGVNPAIPSFLAGQILKRLEISREEWISAISASRI
;
A
#
# COMPACT_ATOMS: atom_id res chain seq x y z
N MET A 1 -5.80 -7.55 -17.17
CA MET A 1 -4.80 -6.45 -17.26
C MET A 1 -3.44 -6.89 -17.81
N THR A 2 -3.10 -8.18 -17.78
CA THR A 2 -1.81 -8.77 -18.23
C THR A 2 -1.43 -8.50 -19.70
N LYS A 3 -2.39 -8.11 -20.56
CA LYS A 3 -2.12 -7.74 -21.97
C LYS A 3 -1.76 -6.25 -22.17
N PHE A 4 -2.01 -5.37 -21.20
CA PHE A 4 -1.72 -3.94 -21.34
C PHE A 4 -0.24 -3.63 -21.01
N ILE A 5 0.34 -4.38 -20.08
CA ILE A 5 1.74 -4.23 -19.62
C ILE A 5 2.77 -4.59 -20.72
N LYS A 6 2.42 -5.47 -21.67
CA LYS A 6 3.34 -5.90 -22.74
C LYS A 6 3.57 -4.87 -23.85
N LYS A 7 2.77 -3.79 -23.93
CA LYS A 7 2.77 -2.88 -25.09
C LYS A 7 3.61 -1.60 -24.89
N LEU A 8 4.12 -1.35 -23.67
CA LEU A 8 4.98 -0.20 -23.36
C LEU A 8 6.49 -0.51 -23.56
N GLY A 9 6.89 -1.78 -23.69
CA GLY A 9 8.30 -2.17 -23.78
C GLY A 9 8.96 -2.12 -25.18
N GLN A 10 8.43 -1.35 -26.14
CA GLN A 10 9.00 -1.28 -27.50
C GLN A 10 9.04 0.15 -28.04
N ARG A 11 10.03 0.95 -27.57
CA ARG A 11 10.61 2.08 -28.32
C ARG A 11 11.75 2.69 -27.50
N ALA A 12 13.00 2.37 -27.82
CA ALA A 12 14.15 3.14 -27.35
C ALA A 12 15.31 3.01 -28.34
N GLU A 13 15.46 4.00 -29.21
CA GLU A 13 16.74 4.36 -29.83
C GLU A 13 16.78 5.89 -29.96
N GLY A 14 17.85 6.53 -29.45
CA GLY A 14 18.25 7.87 -29.90
C GLY A 14 18.63 8.91 -28.85
N GLN A 15 19.92 8.90 -28.48
CA GLN A 15 20.83 10.03 -28.24
C GLN A 15 20.73 10.94 -26.99
N ALA A 16 21.93 11.33 -26.56
CA ALA A 16 22.33 11.86 -25.27
C ALA A 16 22.36 13.40 -25.18
N GLY A 17 22.18 13.92 -23.96
CA GLY A 17 22.52 15.30 -23.59
C GLY A 17 21.54 15.91 -22.58
N GLY A 18 21.87 15.82 -21.28
CA GLY A 18 21.05 16.32 -20.17
C GLY A 18 20.37 15.19 -19.41
N CYS A 19 20.69 15.02 -18.13
CA CYS A 19 20.10 13.97 -17.28
C CYS A 19 18.63 14.30 -17.00
N THR A 20 17.77 13.98 -17.96
CA THR A 20 16.33 13.90 -17.83
C THR A 20 15.93 12.56 -18.43
N ILE A 21 16.15 11.49 -17.67
CA ILE A 21 15.61 10.17 -18.03
C ILE A 21 14.10 10.28 -17.83
N GLN A 22 13.35 10.38 -18.93
CA GLN A 22 11.89 10.27 -18.89
C GLN A 22 11.54 8.84 -18.47
N LEU A 23 10.87 8.69 -17.32
CA LEU A 23 10.38 7.41 -16.81
C LEU A 23 9.07 7.07 -17.53
N GLU A 24 9.12 6.20 -18.55
CA GLU A 24 7.92 5.66 -19.21
C GLU A 24 7.20 4.58 -18.36
N SER A 25 7.73 4.24 -17.17
CA SER A 25 7.32 3.08 -16.35
C SER A 25 6.63 3.39 -15.01
N SER A 26 6.33 4.66 -14.68
CA SER A 26 5.64 4.99 -13.41
C SER A 26 4.13 4.73 -13.50
N LEU A 27 3.54 4.10 -12.46
CA LEU A 27 2.08 3.89 -12.38
C LEU A 27 1.30 5.18 -12.10
N ILE A 28 1.94 6.18 -11.47
CA ILE A 28 1.32 7.43 -11.06
C ILE A 28 2.30 8.59 -11.29
N GLU A 29 1.80 9.70 -11.85
CA GLU A 29 2.56 10.95 -11.93
C GLU A 29 2.40 11.74 -10.62
N LEU A 30 3.33 11.54 -9.68
CA LEU A 30 3.46 12.37 -8.49
C LEU A 30 4.62 13.36 -8.65
N PRO A 31 4.50 14.62 -8.19
CA PRO A 31 5.63 15.52 -8.14
C PRO A 31 6.70 14.95 -7.20
N ALA A 32 7.94 14.89 -7.67
CA ALA A 32 9.08 14.40 -6.89
C ALA A 32 9.22 15.11 -5.54
N SER A 33 8.90 16.41 -5.47
CA SER A 33 8.90 17.21 -4.24
C SER A 33 7.91 16.72 -3.19
N VAL A 34 6.72 16.26 -3.59
CA VAL A 34 5.68 15.74 -2.68
C VAL A 34 6.13 14.41 -2.09
N VAL A 35 6.65 13.52 -2.93
CA VAL A 35 7.19 12.22 -2.50
C VAL A 35 8.40 12.42 -1.58
N ALA A 36 9.35 13.28 -1.96
CA ALA A 36 10.54 13.58 -1.17
C ALA A 36 10.18 14.13 0.23
N ARG A 37 9.26 15.10 0.29
CA ARG A 37 8.78 15.66 1.56
C ARG A 37 8.20 14.59 2.47
N ARG A 38 7.42 13.65 1.91
CA ARG A 38 6.79 12.61 2.72
C ARG A 38 7.75 11.53 3.19
N LEU A 39 8.69 11.11 2.35
CA LEU A 39 9.76 10.20 2.78
C LEU A 39 10.54 10.81 3.96
N ALA A 40 10.85 12.11 3.88
CA ALA A 40 11.48 12.84 4.98
C ALA A 40 10.60 12.94 6.24
N GLU A 41 9.28 13.12 6.09
CA GLU A 41 8.35 13.11 7.24
C GLU A 41 8.27 11.73 7.91
N GLU A 42 8.26 10.63 7.17
CA GLU A 42 8.27 9.28 7.75
C GLU A 42 9.62 8.96 8.42
N ASP A 43 10.75 9.33 7.81
CA ASP A 43 12.08 9.23 8.42
C ASP A 43 12.15 10.03 9.74
N ALA A 44 11.59 11.24 9.77
CA ALA A 44 11.53 12.07 10.96
C ALA A 44 10.69 11.42 12.08
N LYS A 45 9.56 10.79 11.75
CA LYS A 45 8.75 10.03 12.73
C LYS A 45 9.56 8.89 13.36
N ILE A 46 10.27 8.12 12.53
CA ILE A 46 11.12 7.01 13.02
C ILE A 46 12.19 7.53 13.99
N LEU A 47 12.81 8.67 13.69
CA LEU A 47 13.85 9.27 14.53
C LEU A 47 13.31 9.90 15.83
N ASN A 48 12.09 10.43 15.82
CA ASN A 48 11.47 11.07 16.98
C ASN A 48 10.90 10.06 18.00
N LEU A 49 10.71 8.81 17.59
CA LEU A 49 10.28 7.74 18.48
C LEU A 49 11.37 7.41 19.51
N LYS A 50 10.96 7.14 20.75
CA LYS A 50 11.85 6.45 21.70
C LYS A 50 11.79 4.95 21.35
N PRO A 51 12.91 4.30 21.01
CA PRO A 51 12.88 2.90 20.61
C PRO A 51 12.42 2.02 21.78
N ALA A 52 11.36 1.24 21.56
CA ALA A 52 10.77 0.33 22.55
C ALA A 52 11.07 -1.15 22.22
N SER A 53 11.44 -1.44 20.98
CA SER A 53 11.69 -2.78 20.46
C SER A 53 13.02 -2.86 19.71
N ALA A 54 13.48 -4.10 19.42
CA ALA A 54 14.68 -4.31 18.62
C ALA A 54 14.51 -3.78 17.18
N LEU A 55 13.30 -3.91 16.64
CA LEU A 55 12.94 -3.38 15.33
C LEU A 55 13.03 -1.86 15.28
N ASP A 56 12.64 -1.16 16.36
CA ASP A 56 12.72 0.31 16.41
C ASP A 56 14.18 0.77 16.40
N VAL A 57 15.04 0.11 17.19
CA VAL A 57 16.48 0.40 17.23
C VAL A 57 17.10 0.21 15.85
N TYR A 58 16.77 -0.90 15.18
CA TYR A 58 17.25 -1.19 13.84
C TYR A 58 16.76 -0.16 12.81
N SER A 59 15.46 0.16 12.82
CA SER A 59 14.87 1.14 11.90
C SER A 59 15.48 2.53 12.07
N GLN A 60 15.70 2.97 13.32
CA GLN A 60 16.42 4.22 13.60
C GLN A 60 17.86 4.18 13.12
N GLY A 61 18.54 3.05 13.25
CA GLY A 61 19.89 2.86 12.74
C GLY A 61 19.98 3.07 11.24
N ILE A 62 19.01 2.53 10.48
CA ILE A 62 18.92 2.72 9.02
C ILE A 62 18.75 4.20 8.69
N VAL A 63 17.78 4.88 9.32
CA VAL A 63 17.48 6.29 9.01
C VAL A 63 18.65 7.20 9.40
N LYS A 64 19.29 6.98 10.56
CA LYS A 64 20.46 7.75 11.02
C LYS A 64 21.66 7.65 10.10
N ALA A 65 21.81 6.51 9.42
CA ALA A 65 22.93 6.29 8.53
C ALA A 65 22.83 7.13 7.23
N GLY A 66 21.70 7.80 6.99
CA GLY A 66 21.56 8.91 6.06
C GLY A 66 21.58 8.55 4.59
N ASP A 67 21.56 9.59 3.75
CA ASP A 67 21.66 9.47 2.29
C ASP A 67 23.10 9.16 1.87
N CYS A 68 23.27 8.41 0.80
CA CYS A 68 24.57 8.07 0.26
C CYS A 68 24.57 8.04 -1.27
N ILE A 69 25.76 8.22 -1.84
CA ILE A 69 25.99 8.07 -3.27
C ILE A 69 26.00 6.58 -3.62
N ILE A 70 25.18 6.19 -4.58
CA ILE A 70 25.13 4.83 -5.12
C ILE A 70 26.45 4.53 -5.82
N ARG A 71 27.05 3.38 -5.48
CA ARG A 71 28.35 2.97 -6.04
C ARG A 71 28.13 1.91 -7.10
N GLU A 72 29.03 1.85 -8.06
CA GLU A 72 29.02 0.73 -9.00
C GLU A 72 29.31 -0.58 -8.25
N GLN A 73 28.46 -1.58 -8.44
CA GLN A 73 28.59 -2.88 -7.78
C GLN A 73 29.20 -3.92 -8.73
N PRO A 74 30.17 -4.72 -8.24
CA PRO A 74 30.76 -5.81 -9.01
C PRO A 74 29.76 -6.96 -9.17
N LEU A 75 30.09 -7.90 -10.07
CA LEU A 75 29.32 -9.13 -10.22
C LEU A 75 29.27 -9.89 -8.88
N MET A 76 28.07 -10.20 -8.41
CA MET A 76 27.82 -11.00 -7.22
C MET A 76 27.05 -12.27 -7.57
N LYS A 77 27.21 -13.28 -6.72
CA LYS A 77 26.47 -14.55 -6.82
C LYS A 77 25.94 -14.92 -5.45
N LEU A 78 24.96 -15.82 -5.44
CA LEU A 78 24.48 -16.43 -4.22
C LEU A 78 25.65 -17.06 -3.44
N PRO A 79 25.66 -16.90 -2.11
CA PRO A 79 26.57 -17.63 -1.25
C PRO A 79 26.53 -19.13 -1.49
N LEU A 80 27.69 -19.76 -1.51
CA LEU A 80 27.79 -21.22 -1.67
C LEU A 80 27.03 -21.96 -0.55
N SER A 81 27.03 -21.36 0.64
CA SER A 81 26.32 -21.80 1.84
C SER A 81 24.82 -21.98 1.62
N LEU A 82 24.17 -21.06 0.88
CA LEU A 82 22.78 -21.23 0.45
C LEU A 82 22.66 -22.09 -0.80
N ALA A 83 23.53 -21.89 -1.81
CA ALA A 83 23.43 -22.56 -3.10
C ALA A 83 23.45 -24.09 -2.99
N CYS A 84 24.16 -24.65 -2.01
CA CYS A 84 24.17 -26.09 -1.71
C CYS A 84 22.80 -26.64 -1.29
N PHE A 85 21.90 -25.80 -0.78
CA PHE A 85 20.53 -26.17 -0.44
C PHE A 85 19.55 -26.05 -1.59
N LEU A 86 19.92 -25.39 -2.69
CA LEU A 86 18.97 -25.11 -3.77
C LEU A 86 19.11 -26.10 -4.92
N THR A 87 18.02 -26.33 -5.64
CA THR A 87 18.06 -26.92 -6.97
C THR A 87 18.83 -26.01 -7.94
N MET A 88 19.40 -26.59 -9.00
CA MET A 88 20.18 -25.83 -9.98
C MET A 88 19.38 -24.68 -10.59
N ASN A 89 18.13 -24.94 -10.97
CA ASN A 89 17.23 -23.93 -11.54
C ASN A 89 16.99 -22.77 -10.56
N LEU A 90 16.70 -23.07 -9.30
CA LEU A 90 16.40 -22.05 -8.30
C LEU A 90 17.66 -21.24 -7.93
N ARG A 91 18.83 -21.89 -7.91
CA ARG A 91 20.12 -21.21 -7.75
C ARG A 91 20.39 -20.24 -8.91
N ASP A 92 20.20 -20.70 -10.14
CA ASP A 92 20.51 -19.89 -11.33
C ASP A 92 19.52 -18.73 -11.46
N GLU A 93 18.25 -18.94 -11.09
CA GLU A 93 17.25 -17.87 -10.97
C GLU A 93 17.66 -16.82 -9.93
N GLY A 94 18.09 -17.23 -8.73
CA GLY A 94 18.54 -16.29 -7.70
C GLY A 94 19.78 -15.50 -8.10
N ASN A 95 20.73 -16.12 -8.80
CA ASN A 95 21.85 -15.40 -9.41
C ASN A 95 21.38 -14.38 -10.45
N GLY A 96 20.38 -14.72 -11.27
CA GLY A 96 19.77 -13.81 -12.23
C GLY A 96 19.08 -12.62 -11.56
N LEU A 97 18.45 -12.83 -10.40
CA LEU A 97 17.83 -11.74 -9.63
C LEU A 97 18.87 -10.81 -9.00
N ILE A 98 19.98 -11.34 -8.48
CA ILE A 98 21.11 -10.54 -8.00
C ILE A 98 21.67 -9.69 -9.15
N GLU A 99 21.83 -10.29 -10.33
CA GLU A 99 22.30 -9.57 -11.52
C GLU A 99 21.32 -8.48 -11.97
N ALA A 100 20.02 -8.74 -11.93
CA ALA A 100 19.00 -7.72 -12.23
C ALA A 100 19.05 -6.56 -11.23
N THR A 101 19.23 -6.84 -9.94
CA THR A 101 19.47 -5.80 -8.91
C THR A 101 20.75 -5.02 -9.21
N ARG A 102 21.84 -5.70 -9.58
CA ARG A 102 23.12 -5.06 -9.95
C ARG A 102 22.96 -4.13 -11.15
N ALA A 103 22.26 -4.58 -12.19
CA ALA A 103 22.04 -3.80 -13.40
C ALA A 103 21.22 -2.53 -13.09
N LEU A 104 20.18 -2.64 -12.26
CA LEU A 104 19.41 -1.49 -11.79
C LEU A 104 20.28 -0.54 -10.97
N ASN A 105 21.05 -1.06 -10.02
CA ASN A 105 21.98 -0.28 -9.21
C ASN A 105 22.96 0.53 -10.07
N ASN A 106 23.66 -0.15 -10.98
CA ASN A 106 24.71 0.46 -11.78
C ASN A 106 24.15 1.48 -12.79
N ARG A 107 22.87 1.39 -13.15
CA ARG A 107 22.17 2.43 -13.93
C ARG A 107 22.12 3.79 -13.20
N TYR A 108 22.10 3.76 -11.88
CA TYR A 108 22.01 4.94 -11.01
C TYR A 108 23.31 5.21 -10.23
N ALA A 109 24.43 4.58 -10.60
CA ALA A 109 25.72 4.83 -9.98
C ALA A 109 26.11 6.32 -10.10
N GLY A 110 26.57 6.91 -9.00
CA GLY A 110 26.86 8.34 -8.91
C GLY A 110 25.66 9.23 -8.54
N CYS A 111 24.45 8.68 -8.47
CA CYS A 111 23.27 9.38 -7.94
C CYS A 111 23.15 9.23 -6.42
N TRP A 112 22.43 10.16 -5.80
CA TRP A 112 22.05 10.08 -4.40
C TRP A 112 20.88 9.13 -4.21
N THR A 113 20.93 8.29 -3.17
CA THR A 113 19.94 7.24 -2.92
C THR A 113 18.55 7.83 -2.71
N GLN A 114 18.40 8.91 -1.92
CA GLN A 114 17.10 9.53 -1.70
C GLN A 114 16.47 10.09 -2.99
N ALA A 115 17.28 10.69 -3.87
CA ALA A 115 16.80 11.19 -5.15
C ALA A 115 16.27 10.05 -6.04
N VAL A 116 16.95 8.90 -6.04
CA VAL A 116 16.54 7.71 -6.80
C VAL A 116 15.30 7.06 -6.18
N LYS A 117 15.19 6.97 -4.85
CA LYS A 117 13.97 6.47 -4.17
C LYS A 117 12.73 7.26 -4.56
N VAL A 118 12.86 8.59 -4.63
CA VAL A 118 11.77 9.47 -5.06
C VAL A 118 11.37 9.20 -6.50
N GLN A 119 12.34 9.00 -7.39
CA GLN A 119 12.09 8.67 -8.80
C GLN A 119 11.43 7.29 -8.97
N LEU A 120 11.79 6.32 -8.14
CA LEU A 120 11.31 4.95 -8.25
C LEU A 120 10.08 4.61 -7.39
N PHE A 121 9.48 5.61 -6.73
CA PHE A 121 8.41 5.42 -5.74
C PHE A 121 7.16 4.68 -6.27
N ALA A 122 6.92 4.74 -7.59
CA ALA A 122 5.86 3.98 -8.26
C ALA A 122 6.36 3.29 -9.54
N ASP A 123 7.65 2.95 -9.57
CA ASP A 123 8.28 2.35 -10.75
C ASP A 123 7.94 0.86 -10.87
N VAL A 124 7.37 0.49 -12.02
CA VAL A 124 6.91 -0.88 -12.30
C VAL A 124 8.07 -1.88 -12.36
N GLU A 125 9.25 -1.47 -12.87
CA GLU A 125 10.42 -2.37 -12.98
C GLU A 125 10.93 -2.73 -11.58
N LEU A 126 11.03 -1.76 -10.68
CA LEU A 126 11.42 -1.96 -9.28
C LEU A 126 10.40 -2.82 -8.54
N MET A 127 9.10 -2.53 -8.68
CA MET A 127 8.03 -3.31 -8.02
C MET A 127 8.03 -4.77 -8.47
N ASP A 128 8.13 -5.01 -9.78
CA ASP A 128 8.23 -6.36 -10.34
C ASP A 128 9.47 -7.10 -9.83
N LEU A 129 10.63 -6.43 -9.77
CA LEU A 129 11.86 -7.02 -9.25
C LEU A 129 11.72 -7.40 -7.77
N LYS A 130 11.15 -6.52 -6.93
CA LYS A 130 10.86 -6.80 -5.52
C LYS A 130 9.95 -8.03 -5.39
N ALA A 131 8.88 -8.10 -6.18
CA ALA A 131 7.96 -9.23 -6.17
C ALA A 131 8.62 -10.56 -6.58
N ARG A 132 9.46 -10.55 -7.63
CA ARG A 132 10.21 -11.73 -8.07
C ARG A 132 11.23 -12.18 -7.02
N VAL A 133 11.96 -11.25 -6.41
CA VAL A 133 12.91 -11.54 -5.32
C VAL A 133 12.20 -12.16 -4.12
N LEU A 134 11.06 -11.60 -3.69
CA LEU A 134 10.26 -12.18 -2.63
C LEU A 134 9.80 -13.60 -2.98
N ASN A 135 9.19 -13.80 -4.16
CA ASN A 135 8.73 -15.12 -4.59
C ASN A 135 9.86 -16.18 -4.65
N TRP A 136 11.03 -15.76 -5.11
CA TRP A 136 12.23 -16.61 -5.09
C TRP A 136 12.65 -16.98 -3.66
N CYS A 137 12.67 -16.01 -2.74
CA CYS A 137 13.02 -16.26 -1.34
C CYS A 137 12.10 -17.29 -0.69
N GLU A 138 10.80 -17.22 -0.96
CA GLU A 138 9.84 -18.18 -0.43
C GLU A 138 10.13 -19.61 -0.89
N ARG A 139 10.36 -19.79 -2.19
CA ARG A 139 10.69 -21.12 -2.76
C ARG A 139 12.04 -21.62 -2.24
N ALA A 140 13.03 -20.74 -2.12
CA ALA A 140 14.35 -21.08 -1.60
C ALA A 140 14.27 -21.58 -0.16
N MET A 141 13.52 -20.89 0.69
CA MET A 141 13.33 -21.29 2.08
C MET A 141 12.53 -22.59 2.23
N GLN A 142 11.54 -22.82 1.38
CA GLN A 142 10.85 -24.11 1.33
C GLN A 142 11.80 -25.28 1.03
N GLU A 143 12.69 -25.14 0.04
CA GLU A 143 13.70 -26.17 -0.25
C GLU A 143 14.68 -26.38 0.92
N VAL A 144 15.15 -25.30 1.54
CA VAL A 144 16.06 -25.35 2.70
C VAL A 144 15.40 -26.11 3.86
N LEU A 145 14.18 -25.73 4.23
CA LEU A 145 13.43 -26.35 5.32
C LEU A 145 13.11 -27.80 5.02
N TYR A 146 12.73 -28.13 3.78
CA TYR A 146 12.49 -29.51 3.36
C TYR A 146 13.73 -30.40 3.50
N LYS A 147 14.91 -29.89 3.08
CA LYS A 147 16.19 -30.61 3.21
C LYS A 147 16.63 -30.75 4.67
N ARG A 148 16.18 -29.85 5.56
CA ARG A 148 16.52 -29.85 6.99
C ARG A 148 15.41 -30.36 7.91
N ARG A 149 14.31 -30.91 7.37
CA ARG A 149 13.13 -31.37 8.14
C ARG A 149 13.47 -32.26 9.34
N ARG A 150 14.38 -33.23 9.18
CA ARG A 150 14.81 -34.12 10.28
C ARG A 150 15.57 -33.36 11.38
N GLY A 151 16.32 -32.32 11.02
CA GLY A 151 17.00 -31.47 11.99
C GLY A 151 16.00 -30.58 12.73
N VAL A 152 15.00 -30.05 12.02
CA VAL A 152 13.90 -29.29 12.61
C VAL A 152 13.12 -30.12 13.63
N GLU A 153 12.76 -31.36 13.28
CA GLU A 153 12.00 -32.26 14.16
C GLU A 153 12.76 -32.62 15.44
N ASN A 154 14.07 -32.88 15.34
CA ASN A 154 14.87 -33.37 16.47
C ASN A 154 15.50 -32.25 17.31
N GLU A 155 16.05 -31.23 16.66
CA GLU A 155 16.82 -30.15 17.29
C GLU A 155 16.49 -28.79 16.63
N PRO A 156 15.27 -28.24 16.82
CA PRO A 156 14.79 -27.08 16.08
C PRO A 156 15.65 -25.83 16.30
N PHE A 157 16.06 -25.55 17.55
CA PHE A 157 16.88 -24.38 17.87
C PHE A 157 18.29 -24.47 17.30
N VAL A 158 18.93 -25.64 17.40
CA VAL A 158 20.28 -25.87 16.84
C VAL A 158 20.24 -25.74 15.32
N THR A 159 19.21 -26.31 14.69
CA THR A 159 19.00 -26.21 13.24
C THR A 159 18.76 -24.76 12.80
N TYR A 160 17.90 -24.04 13.51
CA TYR A 160 17.66 -22.61 13.30
C TYR A 160 18.95 -21.79 13.36
N GLY A 161 19.69 -21.89 14.47
CA GLY A 161 20.93 -21.12 14.67
C GLY A 161 21.99 -21.44 13.61
N LYS A 162 22.14 -22.72 13.25
CA LYS A 162 23.04 -23.13 12.15
C LYS A 162 22.62 -22.49 10.83
N LEU A 163 21.36 -22.56 10.42
CA LEU A 163 20.91 -22.01 9.14
C LEU A 163 21.05 -20.48 9.10
N PHE A 164 20.72 -19.82 10.21
CA PHE A 164 20.86 -18.37 10.36
C PHE A 164 22.32 -17.93 10.19
N GLU A 165 23.25 -18.56 10.90
CA GLU A 165 24.69 -18.26 10.80
C GLU A 165 25.30 -18.68 9.47
N THR A 166 24.81 -19.77 8.86
CA THR A 166 25.39 -20.36 7.65
C THR A 166 25.17 -19.47 6.43
N PHE A 167 23.96 -18.93 6.23
CA PHE A 167 23.67 -18.16 5.02
C PHE A 167 22.82 -16.91 5.23
N ILE A 168 21.95 -16.83 6.23
CA ILE A 168 21.11 -15.62 6.44
C ILE A 168 22.00 -14.42 6.70
N ARG A 169 22.92 -14.53 7.67
CA ARG A 169 23.86 -13.45 7.99
C ARG A 169 24.75 -13.09 6.80
N GLU A 170 25.14 -14.07 6.01
CA GLU A 170 26.00 -13.85 4.84
C GLU A 170 25.26 -13.10 3.73
N ILE A 171 24.02 -13.46 3.42
CA ILE A 171 23.20 -12.75 2.42
C ILE A 171 22.86 -11.35 2.95
N ASP A 172 22.52 -11.24 4.23
CA ASP A 172 22.19 -9.96 4.86
C ASP A 172 23.36 -8.97 4.71
N THR A 173 24.57 -9.40 5.07
CA THR A 173 25.75 -8.52 5.06
C THR A 173 26.35 -8.30 3.67
N ARG A 174 26.33 -9.32 2.79
CA ARG A 174 26.97 -9.21 1.46
C ARG A 174 26.05 -8.71 0.36
N ILE A 175 24.74 -8.93 0.48
CA ILE A 175 23.77 -8.61 -0.56
C ILE A 175 22.83 -7.50 -0.07
N ALA A 176 22.05 -7.73 0.98
CA ALA A 176 20.97 -6.81 1.36
C ALA A 176 21.46 -5.50 2.00
N HIS A 177 22.41 -5.59 2.93
CA HIS A 177 22.90 -4.48 3.76
C HIS A 177 24.42 -4.31 3.62
N GLY A 178 24.96 -4.61 2.43
CA GLY A 178 26.35 -4.26 2.10
C GLY A 178 26.55 -2.75 1.98
N ASP A 179 27.63 -2.33 1.32
CA ASP A 179 27.96 -0.91 1.15
C ASP A 179 26.93 -0.12 0.30
N ASP A 180 25.96 -0.78 -0.32
CA ASP A 180 24.99 -0.18 -1.25
C ASP A 180 23.54 -0.21 -0.73
N ARG A 181 22.85 0.94 -0.86
CA ARG A 181 21.47 1.11 -0.43
C ARG A 181 20.44 0.65 -1.46
N MET A 182 20.78 0.55 -2.74
CA MET A 182 19.79 0.10 -3.74
C MET A 182 19.50 -1.39 -3.60
N TYR A 183 20.49 -2.18 -3.20
CA TYR A 183 20.26 -3.56 -2.83
C TYR A 183 19.36 -3.66 -1.59
N GLN A 184 19.56 -2.79 -0.60
CA GLN A 184 18.71 -2.71 0.59
C GLN A 184 17.23 -2.52 0.21
N GLU A 185 16.95 -1.59 -0.72
CA GLU A 185 15.58 -1.33 -1.18
C GLU A 185 14.86 -2.55 -1.74
N ILE A 186 15.59 -3.49 -2.35
CA ILE A 186 15.02 -4.70 -2.96
C ILE A 186 15.07 -5.90 -2.01
N TRP A 187 16.21 -6.10 -1.34
CA TRP A 187 16.52 -7.33 -0.63
C TRP A 187 16.20 -7.30 0.86
N SER A 188 16.07 -6.15 1.52
CA SER A 188 15.77 -6.12 2.97
C SER A 188 14.48 -6.87 3.31
N ARG A 189 13.43 -6.72 2.49
CA ARG A 189 12.16 -7.44 2.70
C ARG A 189 12.25 -8.93 2.37
N ALA A 190 13.14 -9.27 1.46
CA ALA A 190 13.50 -10.65 1.20
C ALA A 190 14.19 -11.28 2.43
N MET A 191 15.07 -10.53 3.11
CA MET A 191 15.69 -10.99 4.35
C MET A 191 14.67 -11.15 5.48
N ASP A 192 13.78 -10.18 5.66
CA ASP A 192 12.67 -10.29 6.61
C ASP A 192 11.81 -11.54 6.32
N CYS A 193 11.51 -11.79 5.05
CA CYS A 193 10.78 -12.98 4.59
C CYS A 193 11.53 -14.28 4.91
N MET A 194 12.83 -14.36 4.61
CA MET A 194 13.63 -15.56 4.88
C MET A 194 13.67 -15.88 6.38
N CYS A 195 13.90 -14.86 7.21
CA CYS A 195 13.93 -15.00 8.66
C CYS A 195 12.55 -15.40 9.21
N TYR A 196 11.47 -14.78 8.73
CA TYR A 196 10.11 -15.16 9.10
C TYR A 196 9.84 -16.63 8.77
N GLN A 197 10.11 -17.06 7.53
CA GLN A 197 9.85 -18.43 7.11
C GLN A 197 10.73 -19.44 7.86
N LEU A 198 11.96 -19.08 8.20
CA LEU A 198 12.83 -19.92 9.01
C LEU A 198 12.27 -20.08 10.44
N ILE A 199 11.81 -19.00 11.08
CA ILE A 199 11.16 -19.06 12.39
C ILE A 199 9.87 -19.89 12.31
N GLU A 200 9.03 -19.60 11.33
CA GLU A 200 7.75 -20.27 11.15
C GLU A 200 7.96 -21.77 10.90
N GLY A 201 8.87 -22.13 10.00
CA GLY A 201 9.17 -23.51 9.63
C GLY A 201 9.90 -24.30 10.70
N CYS A 202 10.78 -23.67 11.49
CA CYS A 202 11.52 -24.35 12.55
C CYS A 202 10.73 -24.48 13.85
N PHE A 203 9.81 -23.55 14.16
CA PHE A 203 9.18 -23.50 15.47
C PHE A 203 7.65 -23.55 15.43
N LEU A 204 7.00 -22.76 14.58
CA LEU A 204 5.56 -22.54 14.64
C LEU A 204 4.78 -23.66 13.94
N LYS A 205 5.09 -23.94 12.67
CA LYS A 205 4.43 -24.97 11.86
C LYS A 205 4.56 -26.38 12.46
N PRO A 206 5.72 -26.82 12.97
CA PRO A 206 5.84 -28.12 13.63
C PRO A 206 5.21 -28.17 15.03
N GLY A 207 4.78 -27.02 15.59
CA GLY A 207 4.19 -26.94 16.92
C GLY A 207 5.19 -26.99 18.08
N HIS A 208 6.48 -26.73 17.83
CA HIS A 208 7.48 -26.64 18.91
C HIS A 208 7.29 -25.39 19.79
N ILE A 209 6.70 -24.33 19.22
CA ILE A 209 6.24 -23.13 19.90
C ILE A 209 4.79 -22.86 19.49
N VAL A 210 3.93 -22.69 20.48
CA VAL A 210 2.54 -22.26 20.33
C VAL A 210 2.44 -20.81 20.80
N CYS A 211 1.90 -19.95 19.95
CA CYS A 211 1.70 -18.54 20.24
C CYS A 211 0.21 -18.29 20.49
N ARG A 212 -0.12 -17.56 21.56
CA ARG A 212 -1.50 -17.18 21.90
C ARG A 212 -1.52 -15.74 22.38
N HIS A 213 -2.39 -14.92 21.79
CA HIS A 213 -2.67 -13.60 22.33
C HIS A 213 -3.58 -13.75 23.55
N GLY A 214 -3.36 -12.93 24.57
CA GLY A 214 -4.26 -12.79 25.70
C GLY A 214 -5.64 -12.31 25.27
N ILE A 215 -6.64 -12.53 26.14
CA ILE A 215 -8.00 -11.98 25.99
C ILE A 215 -8.10 -10.64 26.75
N ASP A 216 -6.98 -10.17 27.30
CA ASP A 216 -6.87 -8.87 27.96
C ASP A 216 -6.89 -7.73 26.94
N ALA A 217 -7.15 -6.50 27.40
CA ALA A 217 -7.28 -5.33 26.54
C ALA A 217 -6.03 -5.06 25.67
N PHE A 218 -4.86 -5.55 26.09
CA PHE A 218 -3.56 -5.34 25.44
C PHE A 218 -3.11 -6.51 24.57
N HIS A 219 -3.94 -7.55 24.42
CA HIS A 219 -3.72 -8.72 23.56
C HIS A 219 -2.30 -9.29 23.64
N LEU A 220 -1.72 -9.39 24.85
CA LEU A 220 -0.29 -9.69 24.98
C LEU A 220 0.04 -11.09 24.44
N LEU A 221 1.06 -11.17 23.59
CA LEU A 221 1.47 -12.43 23.00
C LEU A 221 2.22 -13.31 24.01
N LYS A 222 1.63 -14.47 24.30
CA LYS A 222 2.21 -15.54 25.12
C LYS A 222 2.69 -16.69 24.24
N TRP A 223 3.84 -17.24 24.60
CA TRP A 223 4.51 -18.29 23.86
C TRP A 223 4.76 -19.48 24.79
N GLU A 224 4.37 -20.66 24.35
CA GLU A 224 4.52 -21.90 25.10
C GLU A 224 5.23 -22.93 24.23
N GLY A 225 6.19 -23.66 24.79
CA GLY A 225 6.93 -24.68 24.05
C GLY A 225 8.02 -25.32 24.88
N ALA A 226 8.30 -26.60 24.64
CA ALA A 226 9.34 -27.32 25.37
C ALA A 226 10.73 -26.67 25.18
N CYS A 227 11.00 -26.12 23.99
CA CYS A 227 12.26 -25.44 23.66
C CYS A 227 12.47 -24.11 24.42
N LEU A 228 11.39 -23.48 24.91
CA LEU A 228 11.43 -22.21 25.64
C LEU A 228 11.74 -22.37 27.13
N ARG A 229 11.87 -23.59 27.66
CA ARG A 229 12.27 -23.83 29.05
C ARG A 229 13.69 -23.33 29.35
N ASN A 230 14.55 -23.27 28.34
CA ASN A 230 15.86 -22.64 28.45
C ASN A 230 15.72 -21.12 28.26
N LYS A 231 16.02 -20.34 29.30
CA LYS A 231 15.92 -18.87 29.28
C LYS A 231 16.73 -18.20 28.17
N HIS A 232 17.91 -18.74 27.85
CA HIS A 232 18.73 -18.19 26.78
C HIS A 232 18.05 -18.37 25.42
N VAL A 233 17.56 -19.59 25.14
CA VAL A 233 16.81 -19.91 23.93
C VAL A 233 15.56 -19.05 23.80
N ALA A 234 14.79 -18.91 24.90
CA ALA A 234 13.59 -18.09 24.92
C ALA A 234 13.88 -16.61 24.59
N ASN A 235 14.94 -16.04 25.15
CA ASN A 235 15.33 -14.66 24.87
C ASN A 235 15.77 -14.46 23.41
N CYS A 236 16.57 -15.38 22.86
CA CYS A 236 17.00 -15.31 21.46
C CYS A 236 15.83 -15.42 20.48
N VAL A 237 14.94 -16.40 20.68
CA VAL A 237 13.78 -16.59 19.82
C VAL A 237 12.85 -15.38 19.92
N SER A 238 12.56 -14.90 21.13
CA SER A 238 11.73 -13.69 21.34
C SER A 238 12.31 -12.47 20.63
N HIS A 239 13.62 -12.24 20.76
CA HIS A 239 14.30 -11.14 20.07
C HIS A 239 14.14 -11.22 18.55
N HIS A 240 14.37 -12.40 17.96
CA HIS A 240 14.27 -12.59 16.51
C HIS A 240 12.82 -12.51 16.01
N MET A 241 11.85 -13.03 16.77
CA MET A 241 10.43 -12.92 16.43
C MET A 241 9.95 -11.46 16.41
N ASN A 242 10.42 -10.65 17.35
CA ASN A 242 10.14 -9.21 17.37
C ASN A 242 10.87 -8.48 16.23
N LEU A 243 12.18 -8.70 16.08
CA LEU A 243 13.02 -8.05 15.07
C LEU A 243 12.50 -8.30 13.64
N TYR A 244 12.11 -9.55 13.34
CA TYR A 244 11.62 -9.95 12.02
C TYR A 244 10.10 -9.90 11.88
N GLY A 245 9.40 -9.11 12.71
CA GLY A 245 7.98 -8.80 12.51
C GLY A 245 7.00 -9.98 12.65
N VAL A 246 7.43 -11.09 13.26
CA VAL A 246 6.58 -12.29 13.42
C VAL A 246 5.42 -12.02 14.36
N ASP A 247 5.65 -11.31 15.47
CA ASP A 247 4.61 -10.89 16.42
C ASP A 247 3.53 -10.06 15.71
N ALA A 248 3.92 -9.00 15.00
CA ALA A 248 2.99 -8.13 14.28
C ALA A 248 2.14 -8.88 13.25
N ALA A 249 2.70 -9.85 12.53
CA ALA A 249 1.97 -10.70 11.60
C ALA A 249 0.97 -11.63 12.30
N LEU A 250 1.38 -12.23 13.43
CA LEU A 250 0.50 -13.08 14.23
C LEU A 250 -0.65 -12.26 14.84
N TYR A 251 -0.37 -11.07 15.35
CA TYR A 251 -1.36 -10.12 15.85
C TYR A 251 -2.37 -9.76 14.75
N THR A 252 -1.88 -9.38 13.57
CA THR A 252 -2.73 -9.06 12.40
C THR A 252 -3.65 -10.24 12.07
N ARG A 253 -3.13 -11.46 12.08
CA ARG A 253 -3.92 -12.66 11.78
C ARG A 253 -4.95 -12.99 12.88
N ASP A 254 -4.49 -13.06 14.13
CA ASP A 254 -5.23 -13.69 15.23
C ASP A 254 -6.15 -12.73 15.98
N VAL A 255 -5.76 -11.46 16.08
CA VAL A 255 -6.50 -10.44 16.84
C VAL A 255 -7.36 -9.58 15.92
N VAL A 256 -6.88 -9.29 14.71
CA VAL A 256 -7.59 -8.39 13.78
C VAL A 256 -8.39 -9.18 12.73
N LEU A 257 -7.71 -9.97 11.89
CA LEU A 257 -8.32 -10.52 10.68
C LEU A 257 -9.27 -11.70 10.94
N ARG A 258 -8.90 -12.65 11.81
CA ARG A 258 -9.76 -13.80 12.14
C ARG A 258 -11.04 -13.38 12.85
N PRO A 259 -11.02 -12.54 13.91
CA PRO A 259 -12.24 -12.10 14.56
C PRO A 259 -13.12 -11.26 13.64
N LEU A 260 -12.52 -10.42 12.79
CA LEU A 260 -13.25 -9.68 11.77
C LEU A 260 -13.92 -10.61 10.76
N SER A 261 -13.21 -11.62 10.25
CA SER A 261 -13.80 -12.60 9.32
C SER A 261 -15.03 -13.28 9.95
N ALA A 262 -14.89 -13.78 11.18
CA ALA A 262 -15.99 -14.41 11.91
C ALA A 262 -17.18 -13.46 12.10
N ALA A 263 -16.93 -12.22 12.53
CA ALA A 263 -17.98 -11.23 12.72
C ALA A 263 -18.69 -10.81 11.42
N LEU A 264 -18.05 -10.95 10.25
CA LEU A 264 -18.67 -10.67 8.97
C LEU A 264 -19.55 -11.83 8.49
N VAL A 265 -19.23 -13.08 8.84
CA VAL A 265 -20.03 -14.28 8.48
C VAL A 265 -21.44 -14.20 9.07
N ASP A 266 -21.57 -13.68 10.28
CA ASP A 266 -22.83 -13.68 11.03
C ASP A 266 -23.84 -12.58 10.61
N VAL A 267 -23.44 -11.61 9.79
CA VAL A 267 -24.19 -10.34 9.64
C VAL A 267 -25.07 -10.24 8.39
N GLU A 268 -24.85 -10.93 7.27
CA GLU A 268 -25.62 -10.65 6.05
C GLU A 268 -25.70 -11.80 5.02
N ALA A 269 -26.83 -11.87 4.31
CA ALA A 269 -26.93 -12.57 3.02
C ALA A 269 -26.05 -11.83 2.02
N MET A 270 -24.87 -12.39 1.74
CA MET A 270 -23.86 -11.71 0.94
C MET A 270 -24.24 -11.60 -0.53
N ASP A 271 -23.89 -10.45 -1.11
CA ASP A 271 -23.79 -10.33 -2.55
C ASP A 271 -22.84 -11.40 -3.12
N PRO A 272 -23.13 -11.96 -4.31
CA PRO A 272 -22.24 -12.92 -4.95
C PRO A 272 -20.81 -12.37 -5.07
N ASP A 273 -19.79 -13.22 -4.89
CA ASP A 273 -18.36 -12.85 -4.96
C ASP A 273 -18.00 -11.98 -6.17
N VAL A 274 -18.68 -12.17 -7.30
CA VAL A 274 -18.49 -11.39 -8.53
C VAL A 274 -18.85 -9.92 -8.34
N VAL A 275 -19.96 -9.63 -7.65
CA VAL A 275 -20.42 -8.26 -7.36
C VAL A 275 -19.47 -7.62 -6.36
N LEU A 276 -19.18 -8.33 -5.26
CA LEU A 276 -18.27 -7.85 -4.21
C LEU A 276 -16.87 -7.51 -4.77
N ARG A 277 -16.36 -8.33 -5.69
CA ARG A 277 -15.08 -8.08 -6.36
C ARG A 277 -15.11 -6.85 -7.27
N ALA A 278 -16.20 -6.67 -8.03
CA ALA A 278 -16.36 -5.50 -8.87
C ALA A 278 -16.39 -4.21 -8.03
N ASP A 279 -17.14 -4.23 -6.93
CA ASP A 279 -17.25 -3.10 -6.00
C ASP A 279 -15.92 -2.81 -5.30
N PHE A 280 -15.22 -3.84 -4.83
CA PHE A 280 -13.88 -3.71 -4.27
C PHE A 280 -12.92 -3.01 -5.24
N HIS A 281 -12.83 -3.47 -6.49
CA HIS A 281 -11.96 -2.86 -7.48
C HIS A 281 -12.38 -1.43 -7.83
N SER A 282 -13.69 -1.12 -7.81
CA SER A 282 -14.16 0.25 -8.02
C SER A 282 -13.69 1.17 -6.90
N CYS A 283 -13.84 0.75 -5.64
CA CYS A 283 -13.37 1.50 -4.48
C CYS A 283 -11.85 1.70 -4.51
N VAL A 284 -11.07 0.65 -4.82
CA VAL A 284 -9.59 0.76 -4.97
C VAL A 284 -9.23 1.76 -6.07
N GLY A 285 -9.92 1.70 -7.22
CA GLY A 285 -9.71 2.65 -8.31
C GLY A 285 -9.99 4.09 -7.90
N ASP A 286 -11.04 4.33 -7.11
CA ASP A 286 -11.38 5.66 -6.62
C ASP A 286 -10.37 6.16 -5.57
N LEU A 287 -9.82 5.29 -4.73
CA LEU A 287 -8.72 5.63 -3.83
C LEU A 287 -7.43 5.95 -4.59
N LEU A 288 -7.11 5.20 -5.65
CA LEU A 288 -5.96 5.47 -6.52
C LEU A 288 -6.08 6.83 -7.22
N GLU A 289 -7.29 7.21 -7.64
CA GLU A 289 -7.55 8.55 -8.18
C GLU A 289 -7.37 9.65 -7.12
N ALA A 290 -7.84 9.39 -5.89
CA ALA A 290 -7.75 10.37 -4.82
C ALA A 290 -6.32 10.52 -4.26
N PHE A 291 -5.52 9.46 -4.39
CA PHE A 291 -4.19 9.36 -3.78
C PHE A 291 -3.25 10.53 -4.11
N PRO A 292 -3.04 10.98 -5.36
CA PRO A 292 -2.17 12.12 -5.66
C PRO A 292 -2.51 13.40 -4.91
N TYR A 293 -3.78 13.58 -4.57
CA TYR A 293 -4.30 14.81 -3.96
C TYR A 293 -4.40 14.71 -2.43
N LEU A 294 -4.56 13.51 -1.90
CA LEU A 294 -4.73 13.26 -0.46
C LEU A 294 -3.49 12.63 0.19
N CYS A 295 -2.47 12.27 -0.59
CA CYS A 295 -1.23 11.68 -0.07
C CYS A 295 -0.49 12.57 0.92
N SER A 296 -0.68 13.89 0.87
CA SER A 296 -0.11 14.87 1.82
C SER A 296 -1.01 15.17 3.02
N SER A 297 -2.24 14.66 3.04
CA SER A 297 -3.18 14.91 4.12
C SER A 297 -2.64 14.39 5.45
N LYS A 298 -2.69 15.22 6.50
CA LYS A 298 -2.37 14.86 7.89
C LYS A 298 -3.63 14.48 8.69
N ARG A 299 -4.79 14.41 8.03
CA ARG A 299 -6.11 14.14 8.64
C ARG A 299 -6.37 12.64 8.85
N THR A 300 -5.36 11.90 9.30
CA THR A 300 -5.46 10.44 9.47
C THR A 300 -6.56 10.07 10.46
N SER A 301 -6.76 10.85 11.53
CA SER A 301 -7.84 10.64 12.50
C SER A 301 -9.25 10.59 11.90
N ARG A 302 -9.49 11.27 10.77
CA ARG A 302 -10.80 11.24 10.10
C ARG A 302 -11.09 9.89 9.45
N TYR A 303 -10.06 9.09 9.21
CA TYR A 303 -10.17 7.75 8.62
C TYR A 303 -10.01 6.64 9.68
N THR A 304 -10.27 6.97 10.95
CA THR A 304 -10.33 6.00 12.05
C THR A 304 -11.66 5.24 12.05
N PHE A 305 -11.63 3.96 12.43
CA PHE A 305 -12.82 3.12 12.59
C PHE A 305 -12.54 1.91 13.50
N PRO A 306 -13.55 1.41 14.26
CA PRO A 306 -13.40 0.21 15.08
C PRO A 306 -13.39 -1.07 14.24
N ILE A 307 -12.63 -2.09 14.65
CA ILE A 307 -12.59 -3.41 14.03
C ILE A 307 -13.65 -4.32 14.66
N ARG A 308 -14.62 -4.76 13.85
CA ARG A 308 -15.67 -5.69 14.30
C ARG A 308 -15.08 -7.01 14.81
N GLY A 309 -15.67 -7.54 15.88
CA GLY A 309 -15.23 -8.80 16.50
C GLY A 309 -14.02 -8.65 17.44
N SER A 310 -13.51 -7.43 17.64
CA SER A 310 -12.35 -7.17 18.52
C SER A 310 -12.51 -5.82 19.24
N THR A 311 -11.62 -5.52 20.19
CA THR A 311 -11.49 -4.17 20.79
C THR A 311 -10.67 -3.22 19.93
N CYS A 312 -10.04 -3.73 18.88
CA CYS A 312 -9.05 -3.00 18.11
C CYS A 312 -9.67 -1.86 17.31
N VAL A 313 -8.85 -0.85 17.05
CA VAL A 313 -9.18 0.30 16.22
C VAL A 313 -8.20 0.38 15.07
N ALA A 314 -8.67 0.80 13.91
CA ALA A 314 -7.86 0.99 12.73
C ALA A 314 -7.91 2.42 12.24
N VAL A 315 -6.83 2.85 11.57
CA VAL A 315 -6.76 4.11 10.85
C VAL A 315 -6.18 3.88 9.46
N PHE A 316 -6.75 4.56 8.47
CA PHE A 316 -6.19 4.58 7.13
C PHE A 316 -5.34 5.83 6.90
N ARG A 317 -4.19 5.66 6.23
CA ARG A 317 -3.38 6.75 5.71
C ARG A 317 -2.93 6.43 4.29
N PHE A 318 -2.85 7.47 3.46
CA PHE A 318 -2.17 7.36 2.18
C PHE A 318 -0.66 7.32 2.38
N LEU A 319 0.04 6.69 1.43
CA LEU A 319 1.47 6.42 1.42
C LEU A 319 1.87 5.33 2.42
N GLY A 320 1.84 4.08 1.98
CA GLY A 320 2.43 2.95 2.68
C GLY A 320 3.88 2.70 2.20
N PRO A 321 4.71 1.98 2.98
CA PRO A 321 6.08 1.65 2.55
C PRO A 321 6.15 0.85 1.23
N HIS A 322 5.10 0.10 0.88
CA HIS A 322 5.04 -0.81 -0.28
C HIS A 322 3.72 -0.70 -1.04
N GLY A 323 3.08 0.47 -1.00
CA GLY A 323 1.77 0.66 -1.62
C GLY A 323 1.24 2.07 -1.42
N PHE A 324 0.11 2.38 -2.04
CA PHE A 324 -0.43 3.73 -2.01
C PHE A 324 -1.27 4.03 -0.76
N GLY A 325 -1.65 3.00 0.01
CA GLY A 325 -2.41 3.14 1.25
C GLY A 325 -1.95 2.18 2.34
N MET A 326 -2.25 2.52 3.59
CA MET A 326 -1.92 1.72 4.76
C MET A 326 -3.06 1.77 5.78
N PHE A 327 -3.46 0.61 6.28
CA PHE A 327 -4.25 0.45 7.49
C PHE A 327 -3.31 0.16 8.66
N ALA A 328 -3.33 0.98 9.69
CA ALA A 328 -2.61 0.75 10.95
C ALA A 328 -3.60 0.30 12.03
N PHE A 329 -3.22 -0.66 12.86
CA PHE A 329 -4.05 -1.26 13.90
C PHE A 329 -3.50 -0.95 15.29
N PHE A 330 -4.42 -0.77 16.23
CA PHE A 330 -4.19 -0.41 17.62
C PHE A 330 -5.12 -1.21 18.53
N ASP A 331 -4.71 -1.45 19.78
CA ASP A 331 -5.51 -2.22 20.73
C ASP A 331 -6.73 -1.42 21.24
N SER A 332 -6.64 -0.09 21.27
CA SER A 332 -7.70 0.84 21.69
C SER A 332 -7.62 2.22 21.00
N GLU A 333 -8.61 3.08 21.25
CA GLU A 333 -8.59 4.48 20.78
C GLU A 333 -7.49 5.31 21.47
N GLU A 334 -7.23 5.09 22.76
CA GLU A 334 -6.17 5.80 23.47
C GLU A 334 -4.79 5.49 22.86
N GLU A 335 -4.54 4.22 22.55
CA GLU A 335 -3.29 3.82 21.86
C GLU A 335 -3.21 4.38 20.44
N LEU A 336 -4.34 4.48 19.73
CA LEU A 336 -4.38 5.11 18.41
C LEU A 336 -3.97 6.58 18.50
N HIS A 337 -4.47 7.34 19.47
CA HIS A 337 -4.10 8.74 19.64
C HIS A 337 -2.60 8.90 19.92
N ALA A 338 -2.07 8.12 20.87
CA ALA A 338 -0.63 8.10 21.15
C ALA A 338 0.18 7.66 19.92
N GLY A 339 -0.33 6.68 19.17
CA GLY A 339 0.25 6.16 17.94
C GLY A 339 0.28 7.17 16.79
N LEU A 340 -0.76 7.99 16.65
CA LEU A 340 -0.81 9.04 15.63
C LEU A 340 0.19 10.17 15.91
N GLU A 341 0.43 10.51 17.18
CA GLU A 341 1.44 11.48 17.59
C GLU A 341 2.86 10.95 17.38
N THR A 342 3.07 9.69 17.69
CA THR A 342 4.40 9.06 17.70
C THR A 342 4.76 8.41 16.36
N GLY A 343 3.77 8.10 15.51
CA GLY A 343 3.94 7.30 14.29
C GLY A 343 4.05 5.79 14.54
N ALA A 344 3.88 5.33 15.78
CA ALA A 344 3.89 3.93 16.13
C ALA A 344 2.53 3.27 15.83
N CYS A 345 2.53 1.98 15.51
CA CYS A 345 1.33 1.14 15.45
C CYS A 345 1.66 -0.29 15.87
N ARG A 346 0.65 -1.05 16.32
CA ARG A 346 0.84 -2.44 16.75
C ARG A 346 1.14 -3.35 15.56
N ALA A 347 0.36 -3.18 14.49
CA ALA A 347 0.56 -3.84 13.21
C ALA A 347 -0.16 -3.08 12.10
N GLY A 348 -0.09 -3.56 10.85
CA GLY A 348 -0.83 -2.94 9.76
C GLY A 348 -0.83 -3.75 8.48
N LEU A 349 -1.71 -3.31 7.56
CA LEU A 349 -1.77 -3.77 6.18
C LEU A 349 -1.42 -2.64 5.23
N THR A 350 -0.68 -2.94 4.18
CA THR A 350 -0.42 -2.03 3.06
C THR A 350 -1.29 -2.45 1.88
N LEU A 351 -1.96 -1.46 1.26
CA LEU A 351 -2.72 -1.61 0.02
C LEU A 351 -1.80 -1.28 -1.15
N ASP A 352 -1.44 -2.31 -1.91
CA ASP A 352 -0.59 -2.21 -3.09
C ASP A 352 -1.40 -1.73 -4.32
N PHE A 353 -0.72 -1.33 -5.39
CA PHE A 353 -1.30 -0.77 -6.61
C PHE A 353 -2.14 -1.75 -7.42
N ASP A 354 -2.00 -3.06 -7.18
CA ASP A 354 -2.86 -4.10 -7.73
C ASP A 354 -4.12 -4.37 -6.87
N GLY A 355 -4.24 -3.71 -5.72
CA GLY A 355 -5.32 -3.87 -4.75
C GLY A 355 -5.08 -4.99 -3.74
N ALA A 356 -3.90 -5.62 -3.70
CA ALA A 356 -3.58 -6.60 -2.67
C ALA A 356 -3.35 -5.91 -1.31
N LEU A 357 -3.89 -6.52 -0.25
CA LEU A 357 -3.59 -6.13 1.13
C LEU A 357 -2.55 -7.08 1.72
N GLY A 358 -1.33 -6.58 1.94
CA GLY A 358 -0.20 -7.31 2.51
C GLY A 358 0.17 -6.80 3.90
N CYS A 359 0.72 -7.67 4.77
CA CYS A 359 1.25 -7.24 6.06
C CYS A 359 2.35 -6.17 5.87
N LEU A 360 2.34 -5.12 6.71
CA LEU A 360 3.26 -3.98 6.62
C LEU A 360 4.74 -4.37 6.48
N MET A 361 5.20 -5.31 7.31
CA MET A 361 6.59 -5.81 7.31
C MET A 361 6.82 -6.95 6.31
N HIS A 362 5.75 -7.63 5.90
CA HIS A 362 5.79 -8.80 5.06
C HIS A 362 4.72 -8.70 3.96
N PRO A 363 4.95 -7.90 2.90
CA PRO A 363 3.95 -7.68 1.85
C PRO A 363 3.49 -8.98 1.17
N TRP A 364 4.35 -10.00 1.18
CA TRP A 364 4.05 -11.35 0.68
C TRP A 364 3.01 -12.10 1.53
N LEU A 365 2.85 -11.78 2.82
CA LEU A 365 1.79 -12.29 3.69
C LEU A 365 0.52 -11.46 3.46
N THR A 366 -0.21 -11.81 2.41
CA THR A 366 -1.48 -11.16 2.07
C THR A 366 -2.64 -11.63 2.94
N VAL A 367 -3.71 -10.85 2.99
CA VAL A 367 -4.97 -11.25 3.64
C VAL A 367 -5.47 -12.59 3.08
N GLU A 368 -5.33 -12.83 1.77
CA GLU A 368 -5.63 -14.12 1.12
C GLU A 368 -4.85 -15.28 1.71
N ARG A 369 -3.57 -15.09 2.05
CA ARG A 369 -2.77 -16.15 2.68
C ARG A 369 -3.14 -16.38 4.15
N PHE A 370 -3.68 -15.38 4.84
CA PHE A 370 -4.14 -15.53 6.22
C PHE A 370 -5.50 -16.21 6.35
N LEU A 371 -6.44 -15.87 5.46
CA LEU A 371 -7.85 -16.24 5.60
C LEU A 371 -8.37 -17.16 4.47
N GLY A 372 -7.64 -17.30 3.37
CA GLY A 372 -8.13 -17.92 2.14
C GLY A 372 -8.90 -16.92 1.25
N ALA A 373 -9.14 -17.29 -0.02
CA ALA A 373 -9.61 -16.37 -1.05
C ALA A 373 -10.98 -15.74 -0.77
N THR A 374 -11.96 -16.53 -0.31
CA THR A 374 -13.34 -16.07 -0.06
C THR A 374 -13.39 -15.05 1.08
N ASP A 375 -12.87 -15.42 2.26
CA ASP A 375 -12.86 -14.55 3.44
C ASP A 375 -11.98 -13.31 3.21
N ALA A 376 -10.89 -13.45 2.47
CA ALA A 376 -10.02 -12.32 2.17
C ALA A 376 -10.70 -11.24 1.34
N LEU A 377 -11.48 -11.60 0.32
CA LEU A 377 -12.23 -10.60 -0.47
C LEU A 377 -13.23 -9.85 0.43
N ARG A 378 -13.94 -10.57 1.29
CA ARG A 378 -14.91 -9.98 2.23
C ARG A 378 -14.27 -9.00 3.18
N VAL A 379 -13.19 -9.43 3.85
CA VAL A 379 -12.46 -8.60 4.81
C VAL A 379 -11.81 -7.40 4.13
N SER A 380 -11.20 -7.59 2.96
CA SER A 380 -10.57 -6.51 2.19
C SER A 380 -11.59 -5.47 1.74
N HIS A 381 -12.74 -5.91 1.23
CA HIS A 381 -13.84 -5.00 0.88
C HIS A 381 -14.37 -4.24 2.08
N TRP A 382 -14.59 -4.92 3.21
CA TRP A 382 -15.06 -4.29 4.43
C TRP A 382 -14.10 -3.19 4.90
N LEU A 383 -12.79 -3.47 4.97
CA LEU A 383 -11.77 -2.49 5.36
C LEU A 383 -11.80 -1.24 4.49
N ILE A 384 -11.84 -1.40 3.16
CA ILE A 384 -11.88 -0.27 2.23
C ILE A 384 -13.18 0.52 2.37
N SER A 385 -14.32 -0.17 2.52
CA SER A 385 -15.63 0.48 2.67
C SER A 385 -15.73 1.39 3.91
N GLN A 386 -14.96 1.12 4.97
CA GLN A 386 -14.95 1.97 6.16
C GLN A 386 -14.44 3.39 5.86
N VAL A 387 -13.55 3.55 4.88
CA VAL A 387 -12.85 4.82 4.62
C VAL A 387 -13.22 5.44 3.27
N HIS A 388 -13.71 4.62 2.33
CA HIS A 388 -13.98 5.02 0.95
C HIS A 388 -14.81 6.32 0.84
N ASP A 389 -16.00 6.35 1.45
CA ASP A 389 -16.90 7.51 1.28
C ASP A 389 -16.32 8.80 1.88
N ARG A 390 -15.63 8.69 3.01
CA ARG A 390 -14.97 9.83 3.68
C ARG A 390 -13.84 10.39 2.83
N ILE A 391 -13.06 9.51 2.20
CA ILE A 391 -11.98 9.88 1.29
C ILE A 391 -12.53 10.54 0.01
N VAL A 392 -13.58 9.95 -0.58
CA VAL A 392 -14.24 10.51 -1.76
C VAL A 392 -14.83 11.90 -1.45
N GLU A 393 -15.47 12.06 -0.29
CA GLU A 393 -15.97 13.36 0.15
C GLU A 393 -14.85 14.41 0.24
N ASP A 394 -13.70 14.04 0.82
CA ASP A 394 -12.54 14.93 0.93
C ASP A 394 -11.94 15.29 -0.41
N TYR A 395 -11.77 14.31 -1.28
CA TYR A 395 -11.31 14.51 -2.64
C TYR A 395 -12.22 15.50 -3.39
N LEU A 396 -13.54 15.36 -3.26
CA LEU A 396 -14.51 16.23 -3.93
C LEU A 396 -14.53 17.67 -3.40
N LYS A 397 -14.16 17.89 -2.13
CA LYS A 397 -14.01 19.25 -1.55
C LYS A 397 -12.86 20.01 -2.22
N ILE A 398 -11.79 19.31 -2.63
CA ILE A 398 -10.67 19.91 -3.36
C ILE A 398 -11.19 20.55 -4.67
N ASN A 399 -11.96 19.82 -5.48
CA ASN A 399 -12.41 20.30 -6.79
C ASN A 399 -13.37 21.52 -6.73
N ARG A 400 -14.23 21.62 -5.70
CA ARG A 400 -15.21 22.73 -5.57
C ARG A 400 -14.57 24.09 -5.30
N TYR A 401 -13.47 24.15 -4.54
CA TYR A 401 -12.86 25.41 -4.13
C TYR A 401 -12.10 26.11 -5.27
N PHE A 402 -11.42 25.36 -6.14
CA PHE A 402 -10.70 25.92 -7.30
C PHE A 402 -11.64 26.45 -8.39
N LEU A 403 -12.84 25.89 -8.52
CA LEU A 403 -13.88 26.44 -9.40
C LEU A 403 -14.43 27.79 -8.90
N GLN A 404 -14.37 28.07 -7.60
CA GLN A 404 -14.85 29.31 -6.98
C GLN A 404 -13.79 30.42 -6.95
N ARG A 405 -12.49 30.07 -6.86
CA ARG A 405 -11.39 31.05 -6.80
C ARG A 405 -11.22 31.91 -8.07
N LYS A 406 -11.77 31.49 -9.22
CA LYS A 406 -11.78 32.29 -10.45
C LYS A 406 -12.77 33.47 -10.43
N GLN A 407 -13.56 33.66 -9.37
CA GLN A 407 -14.48 34.81 -9.26
C GLN A 407 -13.97 35.96 -8.39
N HIS A 408 -12.82 35.82 -7.73
CA HIS A 408 -12.24 36.93 -6.99
C HIS A 408 -10.74 37.06 -7.26
N ASP A 409 -10.43 38.19 -7.92
CA ASP A 409 -9.16 38.91 -7.98
C ASP A 409 -8.60 39.04 -9.40
N GLY A 410 -8.92 40.19 -10.00
CA GLY A 410 -8.31 40.65 -11.24
C GLY A 410 -6.92 41.18 -10.98
N VAL A 411 -5.91 40.50 -11.52
CA VAL A 411 -4.60 41.05 -11.88
C VAL A 411 -4.17 40.37 -13.19
N PRO A 412 -3.64 41.11 -14.19
CA PRO A 412 -3.39 40.56 -15.51
C PRO A 412 -2.12 39.73 -15.60
N ASP A 413 -2.23 38.77 -16.51
CA ASP A 413 -1.30 37.79 -17.02
C ASP A 413 0.07 38.37 -17.43
N SER A 414 1.16 37.76 -16.98
CA SER A 414 2.45 37.84 -17.68
C SER A 414 3.37 36.67 -17.29
N GLY A 415 3.73 35.84 -18.28
CA GLY A 415 4.92 35.00 -18.21
C GLY A 415 4.74 33.54 -18.60
N SER A 416 4.89 33.27 -19.91
CA SER A 416 5.48 32.06 -20.52
C SER A 416 5.15 30.69 -19.91
N GLY A 417 4.32 29.93 -20.63
CA GLY A 417 4.06 28.53 -20.34
C GLY A 417 5.27 27.63 -20.53
N VAL A 418 5.68 26.99 -19.44
CA VAL A 418 5.98 25.56 -19.30
C VAL A 418 5.70 25.23 -17.82
N ALA A 419 5.07 24.09 -17.53
CA ALA A 419 4.80 23.52 -16.20
C ALA A 419 3.65 24.15 -15.37
N ASN A 420 2.51 23.45 -15.26
CA ASN A 420 1.48 23.75 -14.24
C ASN A 420 0.93 22.53 -13.48
N GLY A 421 1.11 21.28 -13.93
CA GLY A 421 0.60 20.12 -13.19
C GLY A 421 1.27 19.88 -11.83
N ALA A 422 2.59 20.07 -11.74
CA ALA A 422 3.34 19.92 -10.50
C ALA A 422 3.05 21.05 -9.49
N ASN A 423 2.83 22.26 -10.00
CA ASN A 423 2.52 23.43 -9.16
C ASN A 423 1.08 23.32 -8.60
N ASP A 424 0.13 22.86 -9.40
CA ASP A 424 -1.25 22.60 -8.95
C ASP A 424 -1.28 21.53 -7.85
N LEU A 425 -0.55 20.42 -7.99
CA LEU A 425 -0.47 19.36 -6.96
C LEU A 425 0.23 19.82 -5.67
N LEU A 426 1.25 20.68 -5.76
CA LEU A 426 1.89 21.31 -4.59
C LEU A 426 0.91 22.24 -3.86
N VAL A 427 0.18 23.09 -4.60
CA VAL A 427 -0.86 23.98 -4.04
C VAL A 427 -2.00 23.18 -3.41
N HIS A 428 -2.38 22.03 -3.99
CA HIS A 428 -3.35 21.11 -3.39
C HIS A 428 -2.84 20.51 -2.07
N ALA A 429 -1.56 20.13 -2.04
CA ALA A 429 -0.95 19.52 -0.87
C ALA A 429 -0.81 20.51 0.30
N GLU A 430 -0.50 21.78 0.00
CA GLU A 430 -0.48 22.90 0.94
C GLU A 430 -1.89 23.28 1.41
N TYR A 431 -2.90 23.21 0.55
CA TYR A 431 -4.30 23.45 0.93
C TYR A 431 -4.86 22.37 1.86
N ALA A 432 -4.57 21.09 1.61
CA ALA A 432 -4.93 19.99 2.52
C ALA A 432 -4.36 20.21 3.94
N GLU A 433 -3.24 20.93 4.04
CA GLU A 433 -2.60 21.35 5.29
C GLU A 433 -3.22 22.64 5.88
N ALA A 434 -3.62 23.61 5.04
CA ALA A 434 -4.23 24.88 5.44
C ALA A 434 -5.65 24.76 6.00
N LEU A 435 -6.41 23.72 5.62
CA LEU A 435 -7.71 23.41 6.24
C LEU A 435 -7.56 22.76 7.65
N ARG A 436 -6.65 23.25 8.49
CA ARG A 436 -6.70 22.94 9.92
C ARG A 436 -8.02 23.49 10.47
N GLU A 437 -9.00 22.61 10.70
CA GLU A 437 -10.00 22.93 11.70
C GLU A 437 -9.25 22.99 13.04
N PRO A 438 -9.48 24.02 13.88
CA PRO A 438 -8.92 24.02 15.22
C PRO A 438 -9.29 22.70 15.88
N ILE A 439 -8.31 22.11 16.57
CA ILE A 439 -8.55 21.03 17.52
C ILE A 439 -9.33 21.68 18.67
N ASP A 440 -10.61 21.96 18.45
CA ASP A 440 -11.52 22.28 19.54
C ASP A 440 -11.88 20.95 20.19
N ALA A 441 -11.29 20.79 21.38
CA ALA A 441 -11.66 19.96 22.51
C ALA A 441 -12.65 18.82 22.27
N ASP A 442 -12.15 17.61 22.55
CA ASP A 442 -12.90 16.44 22.99
C ASP A 442 -13.95 15.88 22.00
N PRO A 443 -13.61 14.87 21.18
CA PRO A 443 -14.61 13.87 20.84
C PRO A 443 -14.78 13.03 22.11
N HIS A 444 -15.58 13.51 23.06
CA HIS A 444 -16.16 12.61 24.05
C HIS A 444 -16.96 11.58 23.26
N PHE A 445 -16.33 10.45 22.97
CA PHE A 445 -16.99 9.25 22.52
C PHE A 445 -17.83 8.79 23.71
N GLU A 446 -19.11 9.12 23.70
CA GLU A 446 -20.04 8.53 24.65
C GLU A 446 -20.02 7.02 24.43
N ALA A 447 -19.28 6.31 25.28
CA ALA A 447 -19.34 4.86 25.45
C ALA A 447 -20.76 4.49 25.89
N GLY A 448 -21.68 4.43 24.93
CA GLY A 448 -23.12 4.30 25.18
C GLY A 448 -24.00 4.81 24.04
N ALA A 449 -23.50 5.75 23.23
CA ALA A 449 -24.12 6.06 21.96
C ALA A 449 -23.68 4.99 20.96
N SER A 450 -24.58 4.06 20.68
CA SER A 450 -24.48 3.23 19.48
C SER A 450 -24.30 4.18 18.30
N ILE A 451 -23.06 4.32 17.81
CA ILE A 451 -22.83 4.74 16.43
C ILE A 451 -23.76 3.83 15.64
N PRO A 452 -24.80 4.35 14.97
CA PRO A 452 -25.66 3.49 14.20
C PRO A 452 -24.71 2.77 13.27
N ALA A 453 -24.65 1.44 13.43
CA ALA A 453 -23.94 0.58 12.51
C ALA A 453 -24.30 1.12 11.14
N VAL A 454 -23.34 1.71 10.43
CA VAL A 454 -23.57 2.12 9.05
C VAL A 454 -24.06 0.83 8.43
N ALA A 455 -25.37 0.79 8.14
CA ALA A 455 -26.03 -0.40 7.65
C ALA A 455 -25.19 -0.82 6.46
N VAL A 456 -24.46 -1.92 6.64
CA VAL A 456 -23.63 -2.45 5.59
C VAL A 456 -24.66 -2.87 4.54
N ASN A 457 -24.61 -2.18 3.40
CA ASN A 457 -25.25 -2.59 2.16
C ASN A 457 -26.79 -2.68 2.03
N ALA A 458 -27.62 -2.45 3.04
CA ALA A 458 -29.09 -2.55 2.87
C ALA A 458 -29.74 -1.45 2.00
N GLY A 459 -28.99 -0.49 1.45
CA GLY A 459 -29.55 0.62 0.65
C GLY A 459 -28.63 1.25 -0.39
N ARG A 460 -27.43 0.70 -0.65
CA ARG A 460 -26.58 1.23 -1.73
C ARG A 460 -27.07 0.64 -3.05
N GLY A 461 -27.72 1.47 -3.87
CA GLY A 461 -28.00 1.12 -5.26
C GLY A 461 -26.72 0.71 -6.01
N PRO A 462 -26.83 -0.02 -7.12
CA PRO A 462 -25.67 -0.59 -7.81
C PRO A 462 -24.62 0.47 -8.13
N PHE A 463 -23.38 0.21 -7.71
CA PHE A 463 -22.23 1.07 -8.00
C PHE A 463 -21.99 1.14 -9.51
N LEU A 464 -21.73 2.34 -10.00
CA LEU A 464 -21.22 2.54 -11.36
C LEU A 464 -19.76 2.14 -11.37
N PRO A 465 -19.28 1.27 -12.28
CA PRO A 465 -17.85 0.99 -12.38
C PRO A 465 -17.10 2.20 -12.94
N GLN A 466 -15.78 2.26 -12.72
CA GLN A 466 -14.92 3.17 -13.48
C GLN A 466 -15.02 2.88 -14.98
N ILE A 467 -15.19 3.92 -15.80
CA ILE A 467 -15.40 3.78 -17.25
C ILE A 467 -14.40 4.65 -18.00
N ARG A 468 -13.77 4.09 -19.04
CA ARG A 468 -12.88 4.85 -19.93
C ARG A 468 -13.56 6.14 -20.40
N ARG A 469 -12.89 7.28 -20.29
CA ARG A 469 -13.44 8.62 -20.61
C ARG A 469 -14.11 8.66 -21.98
N SER A 470 -13.46 8.09 -23.00
CA SER A 470 -14.03 7.99 -24.35
C SER A 470 -15.34 7.21 -24.39
N ARG A 471 -15.41 6.09 -23.68
CA ARG A 471 -16.62 5.27 -23.57
C ARG A 471 -17.70 5.97 -22.75
N PHE A 472 -17.32 6.61 -21.65
CA PHE A 472 -18.24 7.36 -20.79
C PHE A 472 -18.90 8.49 -21.59
N PHE A 473 -18.11 9.27 -22.34
CA PHE A 473 -18.63 10.32 -23.22
C PHE A 473 -19.47 9.79 -24.37
N LYS A 474 -19.15 8.62 -24.95
CA LYS A 474 -20.02 7.96 -25.94
C LYS A 474 -21.40 7.66 -25.33
N ILE A 475 -21.44 7.08 -24.12
CA ILE A 475 -22.69 6.73 -23.43
C ILE A 475 -23.47 8.00 -23.08
N LEU A 476 -22.83 9.04 -22.53
CA LEU A 476 -23.49 10.31 -22.21
C LEU A 476 -24.16 10.95 -23.43
N ARG A 477 -23.52 10.94 -24.60
CA ARG A 477 -24.12 11.43 -25.85
C ARG A 477 -25.39 10.66 -26.22
N MET A 478 -25.45 9.36 -25.93
CA MET A 478 -26.65 8.54 -26.14
C MET A 478 -27.77 8.87 -25.14
N CYS A 479 -27.44 9.44 -23.98
CA CYS A 479 -28.40 10.02 -23.02
C CYS A 479 -28.76 11.48 -23.33
N GLY A 480 -28.44 11.97 -24.55
CA GLY A 480 -28.76 13.34 -24.97
C GLY A 480 -27.89 14.42 -24.34
N VAL A 481 -26.70 14.07 -23.84
CA VAL A 481 -25.73 15.04 -23.30
C VAL A 481 -24.83 15.56 -24.42
N GLU A 482 -24.82 16.87 -24.60
CA GLU A 482 -23.88 17.58 -25.45
C GLU A 482 -22.57 17.83 -24.68
N ILE A 483 -21.45 17.54 -25.33
CA ILE A 483 -20.11 17.65 -24.74
C ILE A 483 -19.37 18.76 -25.48
N VAL A 484 -19.22 19.90 -24.81
CA VAL A 484 -18.67 21.13 -25.41
C VAL A 484 -17.36 21.48 -24.73
N GLN A 485 -16.38 21.92 -25.51
CA GLN A 485 -15.12 22.41 -24.95
C GLN A 485 -15.34 23.80 -24.33
N GLY A 486 -14.97 23.93 -23.05
CA GLY A 486 -15.06 25.19 -22.29
C GLY A 486 -13.86 26.11 -22.52
N LYS A 487 -13.71 27.10 -21.65
CA LYS A 487 -12.54 28.00 -21.69
C LYS A 487 -11.33 27.25 -21.13
N GLY A 488 -10.29 27.06 -21.94
CA GLY A 488 -9.12 26.24 -21.61
C GLY A 488 -9.33 24.75 -21.92
N SER A 489 -8.79 23.87 -21.08
CA SER A 489 -8.91 22.40 -21.14
C SER A 489 -10.16 21.85 -20.42
N GLU A 490 -11.06 22.72 -19.94
CA GLU A 490 -12.32 22.32 -19.29
C GLU A 490 -13.32 21.73 -20.29
N ILE A 491 -14.04 20.68 -19.90
CA ILE A 491 -15.12 20.08 -20.69
C ILE A 491 -16.46 20.39 -20.02
N LYS A 492 -17.40 20.98 -20.76
CA LYS A 492 -18.77 21.23 -20.32
C LYS A 492 -19.68 20.12 -20.81
N LEU A 493 -20.48 19.55 -19.90
CA LEU A 493 -21.52 18.58 -20.20
C LEU A 493 -22.88 19.29 -20.04
N LEU A 494 -23.64 19.35 -21.14
CA LEU A 494 -24.90 20.07 -21.24
C LEU A 494 -26.01 19.09 -21.58
N ARG A 495 -27.16 19.20 -20.91
CA ARG A 495 -28.35 18.43 -21.22
C ARG A 495 -29.57 19.33 -21.05
N GLY A 496 -30.52 19.25 -21.98
CA GLY A 496 -31.75 20.03 -21.90
C GLY A 496 -32.51 19.72 -20.60
N GLY A 497 -32.87 20.76 -19.85
CA GLY A 497 -33.59 20.63 -18.58
C GLY A 497 -32.71 20.40 -17.34
N ALA A 498 -31.44 20.03 -17.49
CA ALA A 498 -30.54 19.77 -16.37
C ALA A 498 -29.49 20.88 -16.17
N HIS A 499 -28.91 20.95 -14.96
CA HIS A 499 -27.83 21.89 -14.69
C HIS A 499 -26.51 21.45 -15.37
N PRO A 500 -25.81 22.36 -16.07
CA PRO A 500 -24.51 22.07 -16.67
C PRO A 500 -23.51 21.49 -15.67
N PHE A 501 -22.78 20.45 -16.08
CA PHE A 501 -21.65 19.92 -15.32
C PHE A 501 -20.35 20.38 -15.98
N ARG A 502 -19.38 20.83 -15.17
CA ARG A 502 -18.04 21.23 -15.66
C ARG A 502 -17.02 20.24 -15.17
N LEU A 503 -16.31 19.62 -16.10
CA LEU A 503 -15.21 18.70 -15.84
C LEU A 503 -13.89 19.47 -15.98
N GLY A 504 -13.11 19.52 -14.90
CA GLY A 504 -11.84 20.25 -14.82
C GLY A 504 -10.70 19.64 -15.64
N SER A 505 -9.66 20.45 -15.88
CA SER A 505 -8.47 20.14 -16.68
C SER A 505 -7.63 18.96 -16.15
N HIS A 506 -7.64 18.70 -14.85
CA HIS A 506 -6.84 17.66 -14.20
C HIS A 506 -7.27 16.24 -14.61
N TYR A 507 -8.48 16.07 -15.14
CA TYR A 507 -8.94 14.82 -15.77
C TYR A 507 -8.49 14.70 -17.25
N GLY A 508 -7.60 15.57 -17.70
CA GLY A 508 -7.07 15.64 -19.06
C GLY A 508 -6.16 14.46 -19.43
N VAL A 509 -5.56 13.80 -18.43
CA VAL A 509 -4.56 12.73 -18.62
C VAL A 509 -5.08 11.34 -18.21
N ASN A 510 -6.11 11.26 -17.36
CA ASN A 510 -6.63 9.96 -16.92
C ASN A 510 -7.56 9.32 -17.99
N PRO A 511 -7.24 8.11 -18.53
CA PRO A 511 -8.07 7.47 -19.56
C PRO A 511 -9.43 6.98 -19.04
N ALA A 512 -9.71 7.02 -17.73
CA ALA A 512 -10.96 6.60 -17.10
C ALA A 512 -11.60 7.70 -16.25
N ILE A 513 -12.92 7.67 -16.18
CA ILE A 513 -13.75 8.48 -15.28
C ILE A 513 -14.00 7.63 -14.02
N PRO A 514 -13.60 8.13 -12.84
CA PRO A 514 -13.84 7.48 -11.55
C PRO A 514 -15.32 7.23 -11.29
N SER A 515 -15.64 6.22 -10.49
CA SER A 515 -17.02 5.77 -10.29
C SER A 515 -17.88 6.80 -9.58
N PHE A 516 -17.34 7.44 -8.53
CA PHE A 516 -18.03 8.54 -7.85
C PHE A 516 -18.31 9.73 -8.78
N LEU A 517 -17.38 10.05 -9.69
CA LEU A 517 -17.50 11.20 -10.59
C LEU A 517 -18.54 10.90 -11.67
N ALA A 518 -18.55 9.69 -12.20
CA ALA A 518 -19.62 9.21 -13.07
C ALA A 518 -20.98 9.37 -12.36
N GLY A 519 -21.10 8.90 -11.11
CA GLY A 519 -22.32 9.04 -10.32
C GLY A 519 -22.77 10.49 -10.13
N GLN A 520 -21.84 11.40 -9.83
CA GLN A 520 -22.15 12.83 -9.72
C GLN A 520 -22.62 13.44 -11.04
N ILE A 521 -21.98 13.08 -12.15
CA ILE A 521 -22.35 13.56 -13.48
C ILE A 521 -23.76 13.08 -13.83
N LEU A 522 -24.05 11.79 -13.67
CA LEU A 522 -25.37 11.24 -13.94
C LEU A 522 -26.44 11.90 -13.08
N LYS A 523 -26.18 12.06 -11.78
CA LYS A 523 -27.10 12.73 -10.86
C LYS A 523 -27.34 14.19 -11.23
N ARG A 524 -26.28 14.94 -11.57
CA ARG A 524 -26.37 16.37 -11.91
C ARG A 524 -27.06 16.61 -13.25
N LEU A 525 -26.88 15.69 -14.20
CA LEU A 525 -27.51 15.72 -15.51
C LEU A 525 -28.88 15.02 -15.52
N GLU A 526 -29.40 14.61 -14.36
CA GLU A 526 -30.71 13.97 -14.19
C GLU A 526 -30.89 12.72 -15.08
N ILE A 527 -29.81 11.96 -15.30
CA ILE A 527 -29.83 10.71 -16.08
C ILE A 527 -30.32 9.60 -15.17
N SER A 528 -31.46 9.00 -15.52
CA SER A 528 -32.05 7.91 -14.73
C SER A 528 -31.28 6.60 -14.93
N ARG A 529 -31.48 5.66 -13.99
CA ARG A 529 -30.87 4.32 -14.09
C ARG A 529 -31.31 3.58 -15.36
N GLU A 530 -32.59 3.67 -15.71
CA GLU A 530 -33.16 3.02 -16.90
C GLU A 530 -32.54 3.57 -18.18
N GLU A 531 -32.42 4.90 -18.26
CA GLU A 531 -31.80 5.59 -19.37
C GLU A 531 -30.33 5.22 -19.53
N TRP A 532 -29.60 5.16 -18.41
CA TRP A 532 -28.20 4.75 -18.38
C TRP A 532 -28.00 3.31 -18.85
N ILE A 533 -28.83 2.37 -18.37
CA ILE A 533 -28.77 0.95 -18.78
C ILE A 533 -29.12 0.79 -20.27
N SER A 534 -30.13 1.53 -20.75
CA SER A 534 -30.51 1.55 -22.16
C SER A 534 -29.36 2.05 -23.03
N ALA A 535 -28.72 3.16 -22.65
CA ALA A 535 -27.56 3.71 -23.35
C ALA A 535 -26.35 2.76 -23.34
N ILE A 536 -26.07 2.10 -22.21
CA ILE A 536 -25.00 1.08 -22.15
C ILE A 536 -25.29 -0.07 -23.13
N SER A 537 -26.53 -0.57 -23.14
CA SER A 537 -26.95 -1.69 -23.98
C SER A 537 -26.84 -1.34 -25.46
N ALA A 538 -27.28 -0.13 -25.83
CA ALA A 538 -27.16 0.38 -27.19
C ALA A 538 -25.69 0.69 -27.58
N SER A 539 -24.81 0.99 -26.62
CA SER A 539 -23.38 1.26 -26.87
C SER A 539 -22.50 0.02 -27.08
N ARG A 540 -23.03 -1.18 -26.78
CA ARG A 540 -22.37 -2.49 -26.99
C ARG A 540 -22.44 -2.97 -28.46
N ILE A 541 -23.22 -2.28 -29.29
CA ILE A 541 -23.16 -2.31 -30.76
C ILE A 541 -22.10 -1.30 -31.20
#